data_AF-A0A7J3RBM5-F1
#
_entry.id   AF-A0A7J3RBM5-F1
#
_cell.length_a   1.000
_cell.length_b   1.000
_cell.length_c   1.000
_cell.angle_alpha   90.00
_cell.angle_beta   90.00
_cell.angle_gamma   90.00
#
_symmetry.space_group_name_H-M   'P 1'
#
loop_
_entity.id
_entity.type
_entity.pdbx_description
1 polymer ?
#
loop_
_entity_poly.entity_id
_entity_poly.type
_entity_poly.pdbx_seq_one_letter_code
_entity_poly.pdbx_strand_id
1 'polypeptide(L)'
;MIKKAQGEVITIVLIILLVLASVVIVWQVVNSAVSKGAKQVERGSSCLGVSLEIIPAANLNNINAEFTVRRSTGGDSFSNSVSVVPLVMINGNLAQTGYSWNPQNPDFRSPLSSAKLTISNLNNVSTLEVALKVDESVCPLVAKWTKY
;
A
#
# COMPACT_ATOMS: atom_id res chain seq x y z
N MET A 1 -46.29 -31.62 -41.74
CA MET A 1 -45.98 -31.65 -40.29
C MET A 1 -44.50 -31.40 -39.95
N ILE A 2 -43.55 -31.43 -40.90
CA ILE A 2 -42.10 -31.35 -40.62
C ILE A 2 -41.61 -29.95 -40.14
N LYS A 3 -42.36 -28.88 -40.43
CA LYS A 3 -41.98 -27.51 -40.05
C LYS A 3 -42.10 -27.19 -38.55
N LYS A 4 -42.88 -27.97 -37.78
CA LYS A 4 -43.04 -27.73 -36.33
C LYS A 4 -41.85 -28.24 -35.51
N ALA A 5 -41.24 -29.35 -35.90
CA ALA A 5 -40.10 -29.94 -35.18
C ALA A 5 -38.78 -29.17 -35.37
N GLN A 6 -38.59 -28.52 -36.53
CA GLN A 6 -37.36 -27.76 -36.80
C GLN A 6 -37.30 -26.41 -36.05
N GLY A 7 -38.44 -25.78 -35.79
CA GLY A 7 -38.48 -24.51 -35.03
C GLY A 7 -38.09 -24.68 -33.55
N GLU A 8 -38.38 -25.84 -32.97
CA GLU A 8 -38.05 -26.15 -31.57
C GLU A 8 -36.54 -26.28 -31.37
N VAL A 9 -35.85 -26.96 -32.29
CA VAL A 9 -34.38 -27.09 -32.25
C VAL A 9 -33.68 -25.74 -32.35
N ILE A 10 -34.14 -24.87 -33.26
CA ILE A 10 -33.57 -23.52 -33.42
C ILE A 10 -33.74 -22.70 -32.14
N THR A 11 -34.91 -22.81 -31.48
CA THR A 11 -35.19 -22.10 -30.23
C THR A 11 -34.27 -22.57 -29.11
N ILE A 12 -34.04 -23.87 -28.98
CA ILE A 12 -33.12 -24.44 -27.98
C ILE A 12 -31.69 -23.95 -28.21
N VAL A 13 -31.21 -23.95 -29.46
CA VAL A 13 -29.87 -23.47 -29.80
C VAL A 13 -29.73 -21.97 -29.49
N LEU A 14 -30.75 -21.17 -29.79
CA LEU A 14 -30.79 -19.74 -29.42
C LEU A 14 -30.69 -19.53 -27.92
N ILE A 15 -31.40 -20.31 -27.12
CA ILE A 15 -31.34 -20.23 -25.65
C ILE A 15 -29.94 -20.59 -25.14
N ILE A 16 -29.34 -21.66 -25.67
CA ILE A 16 -27.98 -22.07 -25.26
C ILE A 16 -26.96 -20.97 -25.58
N LEU A 17 -27.02 -20.37 -26.77
CA LEU A 17 -26.13 -19.28 -27.16
C LEU A 17 -26.28 -18.07 -26.24
N LEU A 18 -27.51 -17.75 -25.84
CA LEU A 18 -27.80 -16.62 -24.95
C LEU A 18 -27.29 -16.87 -23.52
N VAL A 19 -27.40 -18.10 -23.03
CA VAL A 19 -26.83 -18.49 -21.73
C VAL A 19 -25.30 -18.45 -21.76
N LEU A 20 -24.66 -18.96 -22.81
CA LEU A 20 -23.20 -18.93 -22.94
C LEU A 20 -22.65 -17.50 -22.95
N ALA A 21 -23.30 -16.60 -23.70
CA ALA A 21 -22.94 -15.19 -23.70
C ALA A 21 -23.06 -14.57 -22.30
N SER A 22 -24.11 -14.93 -21.55
CA SER A 22 -24.35 -14.42 -20.20
C SER A 22 -23.26 -14.88 -19.22
N VAL A 23 -22.83 -16.14 -19.29
CA VAL A 23 -21.74 -16.67 -18.43
C VAL A 23 -20.42 -15.93 -18.67
N VAL A 24 -20.09 -15.62 -19.92
CA VAL A 24 -18.86 -14.90 -20.26
C VAL A 24 -18.83 -13.50 -19.63
N ILE A 25 -19.96 -12.77 -19.69
CA ILE A 25 -20.07 -11.43 -19.10
C ILE A 25 -19.89 -11.49 -17.58
N VAL A 26 -20.52 -12.47 -16.92
CA VAL A 26 -20.37 -12.66 -15.47
C VAL A 26 -18.92 -12.95 -15.11
N TRP A 27 -18.23 -13.82 -15.87
CA TRP A 27 -16.84 -14.15 -15.61
C TRP A 27 -15.89 -12.94 -15.75
N GLN A 28 -16.15 -12.05 -16.72
CA GLN A 28 -15.36 -10.81 -16.86
C GLN A 28 -15.49 -9.89 -15.65
N VAL A 29 -16.70 -9.75 -15.10
CA VAL A 29 -16.95 -8.92 -13.91
C VAL A 29 -16.33 -9.56 -12.67
N VAL A 30 -16.53 -10.86 -12.46
CA VAL A 30 -15.97 -11.60 -11.32
C VAL A 30 -14.45 -11.55 -11.35
N ASN A 31 -13.82 -11.81 -12.50
CA ASN A 31 -12.36 -11.80 -12.61
C ASN A 31 -11.77 -10.40 -12.36
N SER A 32 -12.46 -9.35 -12.82
CA SER A 32 -12.08 -7.97 -12.53
C SER A 32 -12.20 -7.64 -11.05
N ALA A 33 -13.26 -8.09 -10.38
CA ALA A 33 -13.47 -7.89 -8.95
C ALA A 33 -12.45 -8.66 -8.11
N VAL A 34 -12.20 -9.93 -8.44
CA VAL A 34 -11.21 -10.78 -7.76
C VAL A 34 -9.80 -10.24 -7.96
N SER A 35 -9.41 -9.83 -9.17
CA SER A 35 -8.10 -9.21 -9.42
C SER A 35 -7.91 -7.92 -8.63
N LYS A 36 -8.93 -7.07 -8.54
CA LYS A 36 -8.89 -5.84 -7.71
C LYS A 36 -8.75 -6.17 -6.22
N GLY A 37 -9.52 -7.17 -5.73
CA GLY A 37 -9.42 -7.65 -4.35
C GLY A 37 -8.05 -8.24 -4.04
N ALA A 38 -7.52 -9.08 -4.91
CA ALA A 38 -6.19 -9.68 -4.78
C ALA A 38 -5.09 -8.61 -4.73
N LYS A 39 -5.15 -7.59 -5.61
CA LYS A 39 -4.21 -6.46 -5.57
C LYS A 39 -4.30 -5.65 -4.27
N GLN A 40 -5.50 -5.50 -3.70
CA GLN A 40 -5.66 -4.82 -2.42
C GLN A 40 -5.08 -5.63 -1.25
N VAL A 41 -5.23 -6.95 -1.29
CA VAL A 41 -4.62 -7.87 -0.31
C VAL A 41 -3.10 -7.91 -0.46
N GLU A 42 -2.56 -7.97 -1.67
CA GLU A 42 -1.12 -7.91 -1.94
C GLU A 42 -0.51 -6.60 -1.41
N ARG A 43 -1.18 -5.46 -1.60
CA ARG A 43 -0.76 -4.16 -1.06
C ARG A 43 -0.75 -4.13 0.47
N GLY A 44 -1.75 -4.73 1.11
CA GLY A 44 -1.77 -4.90 2.57
C GLY A 44 -0.68 -5.84 3.08
N SER A 45 -0.47 -6.96 2.37
CA SER A 45 0.57 -7.95 2.70
C SER A 45 1.98 -7.39 2.52
N SER A 46 2.20 -6.48 1.56
CA SER A 46 3.50 -5.83 1.34
C SER A 46 3.90 -4.91 2.49
N CYS A 47 2.93 -4.37 3.24
CA CYS A 47 3.19 -3.60 4.46
C CYS A 47 3.23 -4.48 5.72
N LEU A 48 2.50 -5.60 5.74
CA LEU A 48 2.50 -6.56 6.86
C LEU A 48 3.76 -7.44 6.88
N GLY A 49 4.24 -7.86 5.71
CA GLY A 49 5.50 -8.57 5.51
C GLY A 49 6.71 -7.71 5.82
N VAL A 50 6.52 -6.44 6.19
CA VAL A 50 7.59 -5.51 6.48
C VAL A 50 7.14 -4.77 7.71
N SER A 51 7.18 -5.48 8.84
CA SER A 51 6.81 -4.93 10.14
C SER A 51 7.77 -3.77 10.46
N LEU A 52 7.51 -2.58 9.93
CA LEU A 52 8.31 -1.39 10.12
C LEU A 52 7.80 -0.68 11.36
N GLU A 53 8.70 -0.45 12.29
CA GLU A 53 8.44 0.31 13.50
C GLU A 53 9.05 1.69 13.32
N ILE A 54 8.23 2.73 13.47
CA ILE A 54 8.70 4.11 13.44
C ILE A 54 8.74 4.59 14.90
N ILE A 55 9.96 4.67 15.45
CA ILE A 55 10.20 5.10 16.82
C ILE A 55 10.51 6.60 16.78
N PRO A 56 9.70 7.47 17.41
CA PRO A 56 10.05 8.88 17.55
C PRO A 56 11.35 8.98 18.35
N ALA A 57 12.38 9.65 17.81
CA ALA A 57 13.64 9.81 18.51
C ALA A 57 13.53 10.94 19.54
N ALA A 58 14.30 10.85 20.63
CA ALA A 58 14.25 11.80 21.73
C ALA A 58 14.70 13.24 21.37
N ASN A 59 15.37 13.43 20.22
CA ASN A 59 15.87 14.73 19.77
C ASN A 59 14.86 15.43 18.86
N LEU A 60 13.82 15.97 19.48
CA LEU A 60 12.76 16.74 18.82
C LEU A 60 12.96 18.20 19.18
N ASN A 61 13.69 18.92 18.35
CA ASN A 61 13.91 20.34 18.51
C ASN A 61 12.91 21.10 17.65
N ASN A 62 12.70 22.40 17.92
CA ASN A 62 11.77 23.25 17.16
C ASN A 62 12.06 23.35 15.65
N ILE A 63 13.16 22.78 15.18
CA ILE A 63 13.64 22.88 13.80
C ILE A 63 13.72 21.50 13.13
N ASN A 64 14.03 20.43 13.87
CA ASN A 64 14.29 19.10 13.33
C ASN A 64 13.57 18.02 14.17
N ALA A 65 13.00 17.03 13.48
CA ALA A 65 12.47 15.82 14.09
C ALA A 65 13.22 14.60 13.56
N GLU A 66 13.57 13.71 14.47
CA GLU A 66 14.23 12.46 14.15
C GLU A 66 13.27 11.29 14.41
N PHE A 67 13.20 10.36 13.47
CA PHE A 67 12.45 9.12 13.57
C PHE A 67 13.39 7.97 13.25
N THR A 68 13.38 6.91 14.05
CA THR A 68 14.09 5.68 13.74
C THR A 68 13.10 4.71 13.11
N VAL A 69 13.31 4.38 11.84
CA VAL A 69 12.55 3.34 11.16
C VAL A 69 13.33 2.04 11.28
N ARG A 70 12.73 1.03 11.89
CA ARG A 70 13.34 -0.28 12.09
C ARG A 70 12.46 -1.37 11.50
N ARG A 71 13.06 -2.35 10.86
CA ARG A 71 12.35 -3.60 10.51
C ARG A 71 12.32 -4.53 11.71
N SER A 72 11.12 -4.84 12.18
CA SER A 72 10.83 -5.83 13.20
C SER A 72 10.99 -7.25 12.65
N THR A 73 11.33 -8.17 13.55
CA THR A 73 11.51 -9.59 13.25
C THR A 73 10.14 -10.24 13.10
N GLY A 74 9.80 -10.68 11.90
CA GLY A 74 8.51 -11.32 11.61
C GLY A 74 7.93 -11.00 10.24
N GLY A 75 8.54 -10.06 9.50
CA GLY A 75 8.16 -9.76 8.14
C GLY A 75 8.89 -10.64 7.10
N ASP A 76 8.19 -11.03 6.02
CA ASP A 76 8.77 -11.69 4.85
C ASP A 76 9.92 -10.87 4.23
N SER A 77 10.93 -11.57 3.72
CA SER A 77 12.07 -10.90 3.05
C SER A 77 11.65 -10.39 1.68
N PHE A 78 11.99 -9.14 1.39
CA PHE A 78 11.71 -8.56 0.08
C PHE A 78 12.54 -9.24 -1.01
N SER A 79 11.86 -9.67 -2.08
CA SER A 79 12.50 -10.12 -3.31
C SER A 79 12.99 -8.95 -4.17
N ASN A 80 12.31 -7.79 -4.11
CA ASN A 80 12.57 -6.62 -4.95
C ASN A 80 13.17 -5.43 -4.18
N SER A 81 13.71 -4.46 -4.92
CA SER A 81 14.20 -3.18 -4.38
C SER A 81 13.05 -2.38 -3.79
N VAL A 82 13.06 -2.24 -2.49
CA VAL A 82 12.02 -1.55 -1.74
C VAL A 82 12.36 -0.08 -1.69
N SER A 83 11.51 0.74 -2.28
CA SER A 83 11.61 2.19 -2.08
C SER A 83 10.78 2.57 -0.88
N VAL A 84 11.43 2.97 0.22
CA VAL A 84 10.76 3.51 1.41
C VAL A 84 10.81 5.02 1.34
N VAL A 85 9.65 5.63 1.08
CA VAL A 85 9.50 7.09 1.01
C VAL A 85 8.69 7.58 2.21
N PRO A 86 9.21 8.53 3.00
CA PRO A 86 8.45 9.12 4.08
C PRO A 86 7.38 10.07 3.52
N LEU A 87 6.15 9.89 3.97
CA LEU A 87 5.03 10.81 3.77
C LEU A 87 4.87 11.62 5.05
N VAL A 88 5.15 12.91 4.96
CA VAL A 88 5.12 13.82 6.11
C VAL A 88 3.85 14.66 6.05
N MET A 89 3.08 14.62 7.12
CA MET A 89 1.89 15.44 7.34
C MET A 89 2.15 16.39 8.50
N ILE A 90 1.99 17.69 8.24
CA ILE A 90 2.14 18.77 9.22
C ILE A 90 0.75 19.35 9.48
N ASN A 91 0.31 19.36 10.74
CA ASN A 91 -0.99 19.90 11.14
C ASN A 91 -2.16 19.29 10.34
N GLY A 92 -2.04 18.00 9.97
CA GLY A 92 -3.02 17.27 9.15
C GLY A 92 -2.94 17.51 7.64
N ASN A 93 -2.02 18.35 7.16
CA ASN A 93 -1.81 18.59 5.73
C ASN A 93 -0.52 17.92 5.24
N LEU A 94 -0.56 17.29 4.06
CA LEU A 94 0.64 16.78 3.41
C LEU A 94 1.62 17.92 3.14
N ALA A 95 2.82 17.80 3.69
CA ALA A 95 3.87 18.80 3.55
C ALA A 95 5.10 18.17 2.88
N GLN A 96 5.54 18.75 1.76
CA GLN A 96 6.85 18.44 1.21
C GLN A 96 7.91 19.13 2.07
N THR A 97 8.52 18.37 2.97
CA THR A 97 9.63 18.82 3.80
C THR A 97 10.92 18.17 3.33
N GLY A 98 12.04 18.86 3.57
CA GLY A 98 13.35 18.24 3.37
C GLY A 98 13.52 17.11 4.38
N TYR A 99 13.72 15.89 3.89
CA TYR A 99 14.06 14.74 4.72
C TYR A 99 15.42 14.19 4.31
N SER A 100 16.12 13.60 5.27
CA SER A 100 17.38 12.90 5.03
C SER A 100 17.37 11.58 5.77
N TRP A 101 17.97 10.57 5.15
CA TRP A 101 18.18 9.27 5.76
C TRP A 101 19.62 9.12 6.22
N ASN A 102 19.81 8.43 7.34
CA ASN A 102 21.09 7.94 7.81
C ASN A 102 20.95 6.44 8.18
N PRO A 103 21.58 5.52 7.42
CA PRO A 103 22.44 5.76 6.27
C PRO A 103 21.68 6.35 5.07
N GLN A 104 22.40 7.08 4.20
CA GLN A 104 21.83 7.59 2.94
C GLN A 104 21.40 6.40 2.07
N ASN A 105 20.11 6.38 1.69
CA ASN A 105 19.48 5.29 0.95
C ASN A 105 19.45 3.95 1.73
N PRO A 106 18.67 3.88 2.83
CA PRO A 106 18.66 2.72 3.70
C PRO A 106 18.07 1.50 2.99
N ASP A 107 18.74 0.36 3.16
CA ASP A 107 18.24 -0.92 2.68
C ASP A 107 17.52 -1.66 3.83
N PHE A 108 16.23 -1.91 3.66
CA PHE A 108 15.39 -2.63 4.62
C PHE A 108 15.20 -4.12 4.26
N ARG A 109 15.95 -4.65 3.28
CA ARG A 109 15.88 -6.08 2.90
C ARG A 109 16.38 -7.01 3.98
N SER A 110 17.39 -6.60 4.75
CA SER A 110 17.92 -7.43 5.83
C SER A 110 17.00 -7.38 7.06
N PRO A 111 16.82 -8.51 7.77
CA PRO A 111 16.12 -8.48 9.05
C PRO A 111 16.89 -7.58 10.02
N LEU A 112 16.19 -6.86 10.89
CA LEU A 112 16.76 -5.94 11.89
C LEU A 112 17.47 -4.69 11.31
N SER A 113 17.34 -4.43 10.01
CA SER A 113 17.78 -3.15 9.42
C SER A 113 17.09 -1.97 10.11
N SER A 114 17.86 -0.94 10.45
CA SER A 114 17.34 0.31 10.99
C SER A 114 17.95 1.50 10.27
N ALA A 115 17.14 2.52 10.04
CA ALA A 115 17.59 3.79 9.49
C ALA A 115 16.97 4.95 10.25
N LYS A 116 17.73 6.02 10.39
CA LYS A 116 17.25 7.27 10.97
C LYS A 116 16.76 8.17 9.85
N LEU A 117 15.54 8.65 10.00
CA LEU A 117 14.91 9.66 9.17
C LEU A 117 14.95 10.98 9.94
N THR A 118 15.60 11.99 9.37
CA THR A 118 15.61 13.35 9.91
C THR A 118 14.78 14.24 9.01
N ILE A 119 13.75 14.85 9.57
CA ILE A 119 12.92 15.85 8.91
C ILE A 119 13.36 17.22 9.41
N SER A 120 13.68 18.11 8.48
CA SER A 120 14.14 19.46 8.78
C SER A 120 13.10 20.52 8.42
N ASN A 121 13.29 21.73 8.97
CA ASN A 121 12.46 22.91 8.74
C ASN A 121 11.04 22.83 9.35
N LEU A 122 10.93 22.30 10.57
CA LEU A 122 9.67 22.16 11.30
C LEU A 122 9.23 23.43 12.06
N ASN A 123 9.50 24.61 11.50
CA ASN A 123 9.11 25.87 12.11
C ASN A 123 7.57 25.95 12.18
N ASN A 124 7.02 26.22 13.36
CA ASN A 124 5.57 26.35 13.62
C ASN A 124 4.74 25.07 13.39
N VAL A 125 5.35 23.89 13.55
CA VAL A 125 4.63 22.60 13.50
C VAL A 125 4.10 22.23 14.89
N SER A 126 2.80 21.96 15.01
CA SER A 126 2.18 21.49 16.26
C SER A 126 1.93 19.99 16.25
N THR A 127 1.59 19.41 15.09
CA THR A 127 1.51 17.96 14.90
C THR A 127 2.29 17.55 13.66
N LEU A 128 3.06 16.48 13.80
CA LEU A 128 3.82 15.84 12.74
C LEU A 128 3.42 14.38 12.68
N GLU A 129 2.88 13.95 11.55
CA GLU A 129 2.52 12.56 11.29
C GLU A 129 3.39 12.07 10.14
N VAL A 130 4.12 10.98 10.37
CA VAL A 130 4.99 10.36 9.37
C VAL A 130 4.42 9.00 9.04
N ALA A 131 3.98 8.83 7.80
CA ALA A 131 3.65 7.55 7.22
C ALA A 131 4.78 7.09 6.31
N LEU A 132 4.88 5.79 6.06
CA LEU A 132 5.83 5.24 5.10
C LEU A 132 5.08 4.75 3.88
N LYS A 133 5.56 5.14 2.70
CA LYS A 133 5.18 4.54 1.44
C LYS A 133 6.24 3.49 1.09
N VAL A 134 5.79 2.26 0.89
CA VAL A 134 6.62 1.14 0.46
C VAL A 134 6.20 0.82 -0.98
N ASP A 135 7.10 1.08 -1.92
CA ASP A 135 6.85 1.03 -3.36
C ASP A 135 5.69 1.95 -3.77
N GLU A 136 4.51 1.38 -4.04
CA GLU A 136 3.30 2.13 -4.40
C GLU A 136 2.23 2.16 -3.29
N SER A 137 2.45 1.43 -2.20
CA SER A 137 1.48 1.26 -1.13
C SER A 137 1.82 2.15 0.05
N VAL A 138 0.84 2.93 0.51
CA VAL A 138 0.97 3.67 1.78
C VAL A 138 0.70 2.70 2.91
N CYS A 139 1.68 2.51 3.78
CA CYS A 139 1.51 1.63 4.93
C CYS A 139 0.70 2.34 6.02
N PRO A 140 -0.19 1.62 6.73
CA PRO A 140 -1.02 2.19 7.79
C PRO A 140 -0.21 2.56 9.05
N LEU A 141 1.08 2.26 9.06
CA LEU A 141 2.00 2.58 10.15
C LEU A 141 2.30 4.09 10.10
N VAL A 142 1.78 4.81 11.10
CA VAL A 142 1.96 6.26 11.26
C VAL A 142 2.61 6.51 12.61
N ALA A 143 3.80 7.13 12.62
CA ALA A 143 4.31 7.76 13.82
C ALA A 143 3.73 9.15 13.94
N LYS A 144 3.23 9.48 15.13
CA LYS A 144 2.72 10.81 15.43
C LYS A 144 3.58 11.46 16.50
N TRP A 145 4.02 12.67 16.22
CA TRP A 145 4.61 13.56 17.19
C TRP A 145 3.70 14.78 17.36
N THR A 146 3.46 15.18 18.60
CA THR A 146 2.70 16.37 18.95
C THR A 146 3.58 17.22 19.85
N LYS A 147 3.72 18.50 19.50
CA LYS A 147 4.38 19.49 20.33
C LYS A 147 3.46 19.82 21.51
N TYR A 148 3.94 19.56 22.73
CA TYR A 148 3.27 19.99 23.97
C TYR A 148 3.73 21.38 24.39
#